data_AF-A0A924XR56-F1
#
_entry.id   AF-A0A924XR56-F1
#
_cell.length_a   1.000
_cell.length_b   1.000
_cell.length_c   1.000
_cell.angle_alpha   90.00
_cell.angle_beta   90.00
_cell.angle_gamma   90.00
#
_symmetry.space_group_name_H-M   'P 1'
#
loop_
_entity.id
_entity.type
_entity.pdbx_description
1 polymer ?
#
loop_
_entity_poly.entity_id
_entity_poly.type
_entity_poly.pdbx_seq_one_letter_code
_entity_poly.pdbx_strand_id
1 'polypeptide(L)'
;MRFLTWAIRFALFVVLLAFAARNTEPVTLRFYFDLAWQAPLVALLLVFFAAGAALGLVAMSGSYLAQRREIARLRRDEFSRKANAAAAASQPPAAEG
;
A
#
# COMPACT_ATOMS: atom_id res chain seq x y z
N MET A 1 13.39 24.86 -3.95
CA MET A 1 12.44 23.72 -3.85
C MET A 1 12.43 23.04 -2.48
N ARG A 2 13.56 22.54 -1.95
CA ARG A 2 13.62 21.88 -0.62
C ARG A 2 13.13 22.74 0.55
N PHE A 3 13.48 24.04 0.57
CA PHE A 3 13.00 24.97 1.59
C PHE A 3 11.49 25.16 1.57
N LEU A 4 10.89 25.27 0.38
CA LEU A 4 9.45 25.40 0.24
C LEU A 4 8.72 24.14 0.73
N THR A 5 9.22 22.95 0.37
CA THR A 5 8.66 21.69 0.88
C THR A 5 8.79 21.57 2.40
N TRP A 6 9.90 22.03 2.99
CA TRP A 6 10.07 22.02 4.44
C TRP A 6 9.16 23.03 5.14
N ALA A 7 9.02 24.23 4.58
CA ALA A 7 8.08 25.25 5.05
C ALA A 7 6.63 24.75 5.03
N ILE A 8 6.21 24.09 3.95
CA ILE A 8 4.88 23.46 3.86
C ILE A 8 4.71 22.39 4.93
N ARG A 9 5.71 21.50 5.11
CA ARG A 9 5.66 20.48 6.16
C ARG A 9 5.55 21.09 7.55
N PHE A 10 6.28 22.16 7.81
CA PHE A 10 6.25 22.85 9.10
C PHE A 10 4.89 23.53 9.32
N ALA A 11 4.37 24.23 8.31
CA ALA A 11 3.03 24.83 8.37
C ALA A 11 1.95 23.78 8.62
N LEU A 12 2.01 22.64 7.91
CA LEU A 12 1.10 21.51 8.11
C LEU A 12 1.19 20.98 9.55
N PHE A 13 2.41 20.82 10.07
CA PHE A 13 2.64 20.38 11.44
C PHE A 13 2.04 21.35 12.46
N VAL A 14 2.27 22.66 12.30
CA VAL A 14 1.70 23.68 13.19
C VAL A 14 0.17 23.66 13.15
N VAL A 15 -0.43 23.54 11.97
CA VAL A 15 -1.90 23.43 11.83
C VAL A 15 -2.42 22.19 12.54
N LEU A 16 -1.80 21.03 12.32
CA LEU A 16 -2.21 19.78 12.98
C LEU A 16 -2.02 19.85 14.50
N LEU A 17 -0.94 20.46 14.99
CA LEU A 17 -0.67 20.65 16.41
C LEU A 17 -1.69 21.59 17.05
N ALA A 18 -1.96 22.73 16.41
CA ALA A 18 -2.96 23.68 16.88
C ALA A 18 -4.36 23.07 16.90
N PHE A 19 -4.70 22.31 15.85
CA PHE A 19 -5.92 21.51 15.80
C PHE A 19 -5.98 20.51 16.96
N ALA A 20 -4.92 19.75 17.21
CA ALA A 20 -4.87 18.80 18.31
C ALA A 20 -5.03 19.47 19.68
N ALA A 21 -4.33 20.58 19.90
CA ALA A 21 -4.40 21.36 21.14
C ALA A 21 -5.81 21.93 21.39
N ARG A 22 -6.53 22.36 20.35
CA ARG A 22 -7.92 22.85 20.47
C ARG A 22 -8.94 21.73 20.57
N ASN A 23 -8.66 20.55 20.03
CA ASN A 23 -9.55 19.39 20.01
C ASN A 23 -9.10 18.30 21.02
N THR A 24 -8.60 18.74 22.18
CA THR A 24 -8.23 17.85 23.30
C THR A 24 -9.44 17.49 24.18
N GLU A 25 -10.65 17.88 23.78
CA GLU A 25 -11.86 17.58 24.52
C GLU A 25 -12.04 16.05 24.67
N PRO A 26 -12.23 15.55 25.91
CA PRO A 26 -12.35 14.12 26.15
C PRO A 26 -13.69 13.60 25.66
N VAL A 27 -13.66 12.60 24.78
CA VAL A 27 -14.85 11.90 24.28
C VAL A 27 -14.93 10.54 24.98
N THR A 28 -16.13 10.17 25.40
CA THR A 28 -16.39 8.87 26.03
C THR A 28 -16.77 7.84 24.97
N LEU A 29 -15.92 6.84 24.78
CA LEU A 29 -16.23 5.63 24.01
C LEU A 29 -16.97 4.66 24.91
N ARG A 30 -18.18 4.28 24.52
CA ARG A 30 -19.01 3.31 25.23
C ARG A 30 -18.90 1.98 24.49
N PHE A 31 -18.26 1.01 25.12
CA PHE A 31 -18.15 -0.35 24.61
C PHE A 31 -19.26 -1.23 25.20
N TYR A 32 -19.42 -2.44 24.67
CA TYR A 32 -20.22 -3.47 25.32
C TYR A 32 -19.59 -3.80 26.70
N PHE A 33 -20.42 -4.15 27.70
CA PHE A 33 -20.04 -4.40 29.12
C PHE A 33 -19.82 -3.18 30.03
N ASP A 34 -20.57 -2.09 29.83
CA ASP A 34 -20.45 -0.84 30.63
C ASP A 34 -19.03 -0.24 30.66
N LEU A 35 -18.16 -0.68 29.75
CA LEU A 35 -16.81 -0.18 29.63
C LEU A 35 -16.86 1.17 28.91
N ALA A 36 -16.63 2.24 29.69
CA ALA A 36 -16.53 3.60 29.20
C ALA A 36 -15.07 4.04 29.22
N TRP A 37 -14.49 4.35 28.07
CA TRP A 37 -13.12 4.86 27.98
C TRP A 37 -13.12 6.30 27.46
N GLN A 38 -12.48 7.20 28.20
CA GLN A 38 -12.35 8.59 27.82
C GLN A 38 -11.00 8.81 27.14
N ALA A 39 -11.04 9.33 25.92
CA ALA A 39 -9.85 9.71 25.18
C ALA A 39 -10.12 11.02 24.41
N PRO A 40 -9.10 11.88 24.21
CA PRO A 40 -9.25 13.08 23.38
C PRO A 40 -9.70 12.71 21.97
N LEU A 41 -10.65 13.46 21.41
CA LEU A 41 -11.17 13.22 20.05
C LEU A 41 -10.06 13.11 19.01
N VAL A 42 -9.07 14.02 19.08
CA VAL A 42 -7.94 14.01 18.15
C VAL A 42 -7.10 12.73 18.25
N ALA A 43 -6.88 12.21 19.47
CA ALA A 43 -6.10 10.99 19.67
C ALA A 43 -6.80 9.79 19.03
N LEU A 44 -8.13 9.71 19.17
CA LEU A 44 -8.95 8.67 18.53
C LEU A 44 -8.85 8.72 17.01
N LEU A 45 -9.07 9.90 16.43
CA LEU A 45 -8.95 10.12 14.98
C LEU A 45 -7.57 9.69 14.45
N LEU A 46 -6.50 10.08 15.15
CA LEU A 46 -5.14 9.70 14.77
C LEU A 46 -4.93 8.18 14.81
N VAL A 47 -5.40 7.50 15.86
CA VAL A 47 -5.26 6.04 15.99
C VAL A 47 -6.03 5.31 14.88
N PHE A 48 -7.30 5.67 14.64
CA PHE A 48 -8.10 5.05 13.59
C PHE A 48 -7.54 5.33 12.18
N PHE A 49 -7.07 6.56 11.94
CA PHE A 49 -6.43 6.90 10.68
C PHE A 49 -5.13 6.11 10.47
N ALA A 50 -4.26 6.04 11.48
CA ALA A 50 -3.01 5.28 11.41
C ALA A 50 -3.27 3.78 11.20
N ALA A 51 -4.26 3.21 11.89
CA ALA A 51 -4.69 1.83 11.70
C ALA A 51 -5.22 1.60 10.27
N GLY A 52 -6.09 2.49 9.77
CA GLY A 52 -6.60 2.43 8.40
C GLY A 52 -5.51 2.55 7.35
N ALA A 53 -4.54 3.45 7.53
CA ALA A 53 -3.39 3.61 6.65
C ALA A 53 -2.49 2.37 6.66
N ALA A 54 -2.23 1.79 7.83
CA ALA A 54 -1.47 0.55 7.95
C ALA A 54 -2.18 -0.61 7.23
N LEU A 55 -3.49 -0.76 7.43
CA LEU A 55 -4.31 -1.76 6.73
C LEU A 55 -4.30 -1.53 5.21
N GLY A 56 -4.42 -0.28 4.75
CA GLY A 56 -4.32 0.07 3.33
C GLY A 56 -2.96 -0.28 2.74
N LEU A 57 -1.87 -0.05 3.48
CA LEU A 57 -0.51 -0.41 3.06
C LEU A 57 -0.33 -1.93 2.97
N VAL A 58 -0.86 -2.68 3.95
CA VAL A 58 -0.87 -4.15 3.93
C VAL A 58 -1.68 -4.66 2.74
N ALA A 59 -2.85 -4.09 2.46
CA ALA A 59 -3.68 -4.46 1.32
C ALA A 59 -2.95 -4.22 -0.03
N MET A 60 -2.29 -3.07 -0.19
CA MET A 60 -1.47 -2.76 -1.37
C MET A 60 -0.23 -3.66 -1.49
N SER A 61 0.35 -4.10 -0.37
CA SER A 61 1.50 -5.01 -0.40
C SER A 61 1.11 -6.38 -1.00
N GLY A 62 -0.08 -6.88 -0.69
CA GLY A 62 -0.59 -8.14 -1.23
C GLY A 62 -0.77 -8.10 -2.75
N SER A 63 -1.38 -7.03 -3.26
CA SER A 63 -1.56 -6.84 -4.71
C SER A 63 -0.24 -6.68 -5.43
N TYR A 64 0.74 -5.99 -4.84
CA TYR A 64 2.08 -5.86 -5.39
C TYR A 64 2.80 -7.21 -5.52
N LEU A 65 2.67 -8.10 -4.53
CA LEU A 65 3.24 -9.46 -4.59
C LEU A 65 2.54 -10.31 -5.66
N ALA A 66 1.23 -10.20 -5.80
CA ALA A 66 0.48 -10.89 -6.85
C ALA A 66 0.92 -10.45 -8.25
N GLN A 67 1.04 -9.14 -8.47
CA GLN A 67 1.56 -8.57 -9.73
C GLN A 67 2.97 -9.06 -10.04
N ARG A 68 3.87 -9.13 -9.04
CA ARG A 68 5.22 -9.67 -9.25
C ARG A 68 5.22 -11.12 -9.72
N ARG A 69 4.33 -11.96 -9.18
CA ARG A 69 4.19 -13.37 -9.60
C ARG A 69 3.68 -13.48 -11.02
N GLU A 70 2.71 -12.65 -11.40
CA GLU A 70 2.17 -12.63 -12.76
C GLU A 70 3.22 -12.19 -13.78
N ILE A 71 3.99 -11.13 -13.47
CA ILE A 71 5.11 -10.69 -14.32
C ILE A 71 6.15 -11.81 -14.48
N ALA A 72 6.47 -12.54 -13.41
CA ALA A 72 7.41 -13.66 -13.48
C ALA A 72 6.89 -14.81 -14.35
N ARG A 73 5.58 -15.12 -14.28
CA ARG A 73 4.95 -16.14 -15.13
C ARG A 73 4.98 -15.73 -16.59
N LEU A 74 4.54 -14.52 -16.91
CA LEU A 74 4.53 -13.99 -18.28
C LEU A 74 5.93 -14.01 -18.91
N ARG A 75 6.97 -13.62 -18.17
CA ARG A 75 8.37 -13.70 -18.63
C ARG A 75 8.82 -15.14 -18.94
N ARG A 76 8.37 -16.11 -18.14
CA ARG A 76 8.68 -17.54 -18.35
C ARG A 76 7.98 -18.10 -19.58
N ASP A 77 6.73 -17.69 -19.80
CA ASP A 77 5.94 -18.09 -20.96
C ASP A 77 6.56 -17.51 -22.24
N GLU A 78 6.97 -16.24 -22.24
CA GLU A 78 7.69 -15.61 -23.36
C GLU A 78 9.00 -16.32 -23.70
N PHE A 79 9.81 -16.64 -22.67
CA PHE A 79 11.07 -17.37 -22.87
C PHE A 79 10.83 -18.76 -23.47
N SER A 80 9.85 -19.50 -22.94
CA SER A 80 9.48 -20.83 -23.44
C SER A 80 8.97 -20.76 -24.89
N ARG A 81 8.20 -19.73 -25.23
CA ARG A 81 7.70 -19.51 -26.59
C ARG A 81 8.83 -19.24 -27.58
N LYS A 82 9.80 -18.40 -27.20
CA LYS A 82 11.00 -18.12 -28.01
C LYS A 82 11.87 -19.37 -28.20
N ALA A 83 12.07 -20.16 -27.14
CA ALA A 83 12.82 -21.41 -27.21
C ALA A 83 12.15 -22.43 -28.15
N ASN A 84 10.84 -22.60 -28.06
CA ASN A 84 10.07 -23.49 -28.95
C ASN A 84 10.10 -23.03 -30.41
N ALA A 85 10.03 -21.71 -30.66
CA ALA A 85 10.15 -21.16 -32.02
C ALA A 85 11.55 -21.41 -32.61
N ALA A 86 12.62 -21.27 -31.81
CA ALA A 86 13.98 -21.59 -32.24
C ALA A 86 14.18 -23.09 -32.50
N ALA A 87 13.59 -23.95 -31.68
CA ALA A 87 13.60 -25.41 -31.88
C ALA A 87 12.83 -25.84 -33.13
N ALA A 88 11.69 -25.19 -33.45
CA ALA A 88 10.95 -25.44 -34.68
C ALA A 88 11.70 -24.97 -35.93
N ALA A 89 12.42 -23.84 -35.85
CA ALA A 89 13.25 -23.33 -36.95
C ALA A 89 14.52 -24.15 -37.21
N SER A 90 14.93 -24.99 -36.25
CA SER A 90 16.12 -25.86 -36.37
C SER A 90 15.78 -27.30 -36.74
N GLN A 91 14.49 -27.65 -36.91
CA GLN A 91 14.11 -28.93 -37.51
C GLN A 91 14.40 -28.89 -39.02
N PRO A 92 15.24 -29.79 -39.55
CA PRO A 92 15.45 -29.90 -40.99
C PRO A 92 14.13 -30.31 -41.65
N PRO A 93 13.83 -29.85 -42.88
CA PRO A 93 12.64 -30.29 -43.59
C PRO A 93 12.68 -31.82 -43.65
N ALA A 94 11.63 -32.46 -43.14
CA ALA A 94 11.46 -33.89 -43.26
C ALA A 94 11.60 -34.22 -44.75
N ALA A 95 12.63 -34.99 -45.09
CA ALA A 95 12.80 -35.52 -46.42
C ALA A 95 11.58 -36.38 -46.70
N GLU A 96 10.61 -35.82 -47.41
CA GLU A 96 9.56 -36.55 -48.09
C GLU A 96 10.28 -37.50 -49.07
N GLY A 97 10.21 -38.80 -48.77
CA GLY A 97 10.72 -39.88 -49.62
C GLY A 97 9.67 -40.38 -50.60
#